data_AF-A0A4P5RJT1-F1
#
_entry.id   AF-A0A4P5RJT1-F1
#
_cell.length_a   1.000
_cell.length_b   1.000
_cell.length_c   1.000
_cell.angle_alpha   90.00
_cell.angle_beta   90.00
_cell.angle_gamma   90.00
#
_symmetry.space_group_name_H-M   'P 1'
#
loop_
_entity.id
_entity.type
_entity.pdbx_description
1 polymer ?
#
loop_
_entity_poly.entity_id
_entity_poly.type
_entity_poly.pdbx_seq_one_letter_code
_entity_poly.pdbx_strand_id
1 'polypeptide(L)'
;MLGLIAIAAVNPASANSIISTFPASDEVLTVAPNSVTINSSGALMDLGSQITVVDPNGVRVDDGSITVDGKNLIVGLKPLTISGAYLVTYELLTVNDVPLDGTFKFTVNGLSEITNSTNSPAPEPSNDKSNPNKTTDYLVIGLLVFAFFMLILLSRFARKTFRK
;
A
#
# COMPACT_ATOMS: atom_id res chain seq x y z
N MET A 1 23.16 23.82 64.24
CA MET A 1 22.13 24.03 63.19
C MET A 1 22.14 22.80 62.31
N LEU A 2 21.06 22.00 62.31
CA LEU A 2 20.90 20.90 61.35
C LEU A 2 20.56 21.51 59.98
N GLY A 3 21.38 21.23 58.97
CA GLY A 3 21.12 21.62 57.58
C GLY A 3 20.14 20.64 56.93
N LEU A 4 18.99 21.15 56.52
CA LEU A 4 17.96 20.40 55.79
C LEU A 4 18.43 20.20 54.34
N ILE A 5 18.67 18.95 53.93
CA ILE A 5 18.95 18.61 52.53
C ILE A 5 17.61 18.51 51.80
N ALA A 6 17.34 19.47 50.92
CA ALA A 6 16.20 19.42 50.01
C ALA A 6 16.52 18.45 48.87
N ILE A 7 15.80 17.32 48.81
CA ILE A 7 15.85 16.39 47.70
C ILE A 7 14.92 16.95 46.62
N ALA A 8 15.48 17.58 45.58
CA ALA A 8 14.69 17.99 44.43
C ALA A 8 14.13 16.73 43.75
N ALA A 9 12.80 16.59 43.73
CA ALA A 9 12.14 15.55 42.96
C ALA A 9 12.44 15.81 41.48
N VAL A 10 13.26 14.95 40.88
CA VAL A 10 13.48 14.95 39.43
C VAL A 10 12.25 14.28 38.83
N ASN A 11 11.30 15.08 38.32
CA ASN A 11 10.23 14.53 37.51
C ASN A 11 10.86 13.87 36.27
N PRO A 12 10.56 12.60 35.96
CA PRO A 12 10.99 12.02 34.70
C PRO A 12 10.35 12.83 33.57
N ALA A 13 11.15 13.49 32.75
CA ALA A 13 10.65 14.07 31.51
C ALA A 13 10.06 12.94 30.68
N SER A 14 8.76 13.01 30.36
CA SER A 14 8.18 12.14 29.35
C SER A 14 8.77 12.56 28.01
N ALA A 15 9.78 11.82 27.55
CA ALA A 15 10.32 12.00 26.21
C ALA A 15 9.30 11.46 25.21
N ASN A 16 8.97 12.26 24.19
CA ASN A 16 8.24 11.74 23.04
C ASN A 16 9.22 10.98 22.14
N SER A 17 8.78 9.91 21.47
CA SER A 17 9.61 9.09 20.58
C SER A 17 8.84 8.67 19.33
N ILE A 18 9.59 8.27 18.30
CA ILE A 18 9.04 7.61 17.12
C ILE A 18 8.84 6.13 17.44
N ILE A 19 7.63 5.63 17.17
CA ILE A 19 7.26 4.23 17.35
C ILE A 19 7.53 3.45 16.07
N SER A 20 7.15 4.01 14.92
CA SER A 20 7.36 3.38 13.61
C SER A 20 7.28 4.40 12.48
N THR A 21 7.87 4.07 11.35
CA THR A 21 7.72 4.82 10.10
C THR A 21 7.33 3.87 8.98
N PHE A 22 6.63 4.41 7.99
CA PHE A 22 6.36 3.76 6.72
C PHE A 22 6.73 4.73 5.60
N PRO A 23 7.71 4.44 4.75
CA PRO A 23 8.65 3.30 4.82
C PRO A 23 9.44 3.22 6.12
N ALA A 24 9.85 2.01 6.50
CA ALA A 24 10.70 1.81 7.67
C ALA A 24 12.13 2.36 7.41
N SER A 25 12.84 2.71 8.48
CA SER A 25 14.22 3.17 8.35
C SER A 25 15.10 2.09 7.73
N ASP A 26 15.90 2.50 6.75
CA ASP A 26 16.80 1.67 5.95
C ASP A 26 16.09 0.55 5.17
N GLU A 27 14.76 0.64 5.01
CA GLU A 27 13.98 -0.29 4.19
C GLU A 27 14.32 -0.12 2.71
N VAL A 28 14.37 -1.25 1.99
CA VAL A 28 14.55 -1.28 0.53
C VAL A 28 13.23 -1.67 -0.11
N LEU A 29 12.59 -0.70 -0.76
CA LEU A 29 11.34 -0.87 -1.46
C LEU A 29 11.60 -1.24 -2.93
N THR A 30 10.82 -2.19 -3.42
CA THR A 30 10.75 -2.50 -4.85
C THR A 30 9.77 -1.57 -5.57
N VAL A 31 8.80 -0.97 -4.88
CA VAL A 31 7.82 -0.06 -5.46
C VAL A 31 7.91 1.30 -4.77
N ALA A 32 7.85 2.38 -5.54
CA ALA A 32 7.83 3.72 -4.99
C ALA A 32 6.56 3.96 -4.14
N PRO A 33 6.69 4.43 -2.89
CA PRO A 33 5.55 4.84 -2.09
C PRO A 33 5.02 6.19 -2.58
N ASN A 34 3.73 6.42 -2.37
CA ASN A 34 3.08 7.71 -2.67
C ASN A 34 3.02 8.64 -1.46
N SER A 35 3.38 8.15 -0.28
CA SER A 35 3.33 8.89 0.98
C SER A 35 4.33 8.32 1.98
N VAL A 36 4.76 9.14 2.93
CA VAL A 36 5.50 8.72 4.11
C VAL A 36 4.63 8.94 5.34
N THR A 37 4.57 7.94 6.21
CA THR A 37 3.83 7.98 7.47
C THR A 37 4.81 7.84 8.64
N ILE A 38 4.64 8.66 9.65
CA ILE A 38 5.39 8.61 10.91
C ILE A 38 4.40 8.42 12.06
N ASN A 39 4.62 7.39 12.88
CA ASN A 39 3.86 7.15 14.11
C ASN A 39 4.72 7.53 15.33
N SER A 40 4.16 8.39 16.17
CA SER A 40 4.80 8.88 17.40
C SER A 40 4.13 8.28 18.65
N SER A 41 4.84 8.24 19.77
CA SER A 41 4.29 7.80 21.06
C SER A 41 3.17 8.73 21.56
N GLY A 42 3.29 10.02 21.24
CA GLY A 42 2.42 11.11 21.67
C GLY A 42 1.59 11.70 20.54
N ALA A 43 0.61 12.51 20.90
CA ALA A 43 -0.20 13.26 19.94
C ALA A 43 0.64 14.38 19.30
N LEU A 44 0.54 14.46 17.98
CA LEU A 44 1.20 15.46 17.15
C LEU A 44 0.28 16.67 16.96
N MET A 45 0.89 17.83 16.77
CA MET A 45 0.18 19.06 16.46
C MET A 45 0.14 19.26 14.94
N ASP A 46 -1.06 19.56 14.44
CA ASP A 46 -1.31 19.75 13.01
C ASP A 46 -0.56 20.97 12.44
N LEU A 47 -0.49 22.05 13.22
CA LEU A 47 0.23 23.26 12.86
C LEU A 47 1.68 23.22 13.35
N GLY A 48 2.62 23.52 12.45
CA GLY A 48 4.04 23.68 12.74
C GLY A 48 4.88 22.41 12.63
N SER A 49 4.28 21.24 12.41
CA SER A 49 5.01 20.03 12.03
C SER A 49 5.48 20.14 10.58
N GLN A 50 6.74 19.80 10.31
CA GLN A 50 7.35 19.83 8.98
C GLN A 50 8.03 18.51 8.65
N ILE A 51 7.88 18.07 7.40
CA ILE A 51 8.63 16.94 6.84
C ILE A 51 9.12 17.34 5.46
N THR A 52 10.38 17.03 5.18
CA THR A 52 11.00 17.20 3.87
C THR A 52 11.54 15.87 3.40
N VAL A 53 11.22 15.51 2.16
CA VAL A 53 11.74 14.28 1.54
C VAL A 53 12.57 14.66 0.33
N VAL A 54 13.81 14.15 0.30
CA VAL A 54 14.81 14.47 -0.71
C VAL A 54 15.24 13.20 -1.44
N ASP A 55 15.38 13.30 -2.76
CA ASP A 55 15.85 12.21 -3.60
C ASP A 55 17.38 12.01 -3.53
N PRO A 56 17.93 10.98 -4.20
CA PRO A 56 19.38 10.74 -4.24
C PRO A 56 20.20 11.88 -4.88
N ASN A 57 19.56 12.75 -5.66
CA ASN A 57 20.18 13.89 -6.32
C ASN A 57 20.06 15.20 -5.51
N GLY A 58 19.44 15.17 -4.33
CA GLY A 58 19.22 16.36 -3.52
C GLY A 58 17.96 17.16 -3.86
N VAL A 59 17.06 16.64 -4.69
CA VAL A 59 15.82 17.31 -5.11
C VAL A 59 14.68 16.96 -4.15
N ARG A 60 13.91 17.97 -3.75
CA ARG A 60 12.74 17.80 -2.89
C ARG A 60 11.60 17.10 -3.65
N VAL A 61 11.19 15.93 -3.16
CA VAL A 61 10.15 15.08 -3.77
C VAL A 61 8.86 14.99 -2.95
N ASP A 62 8.77 15.65 -1.80
CA ASP A 62 7.47 15.80 -1.14
C ASP A 62 6.58 16.82 -1.86
N ASP A 63 5.27 16.65 -1.72
CA ASP A 63 4.24 17.50 -2.33
C ASP A 63 3.83 18.66 -1.40
N GLY A 64 4.38 18.73 -0.18
CA GLY A 64 4.00 19.71 0.85
C GLY A 64 2.67 19.43 1.54
N SER A 65 1.90 18.45 1.04
CA SER A 65 0.69 17.95 1.69
C SER A 65 1.06 17.22 2.99
N ILE A 66 0.65 17.74 4.14
CA ILE A 66 0.81 17.14 5.47
C ILE A 66 -0.58 16.91 6.07
N THR A 67 -0.78 15.75 6.68
CA THR A 67 -2.00 15.41 7.40
C THR A 67 -1.63 14.79 8.74
N VAL A 68 -2.11 15.38 9.83
CA VAL A 68 -1.93 14.84 11.17
C VAL A 68 -3.21 14.16 11.64
N ASP A 69 -3.12 12.88 11.96
CA ASP A 69 -4.19 12.07 12.54
C ASP A 69 -3.77 11.56 13.93
N GLY A 70 -4.01 12.41 14.94
CA GLY A 70 -3.68 12.12 16.33
C GLY A 70 -2.18 11.93 16.56
N LYS A 71 -1.71 10.69 16.47
CA LYS A 71 -0.28 10.32 16.65
C LYS A 71 0.43 9.98 15.34
N ASN A 72 -0.32 9.95 14.24
CA ASN A 72 0.19 9.66 12.91
C ASN A 72 0.37 10.98 12.16
N LEU A 73 1.49 11.13 11.46
CA LEU A 73 1.66 12.19 10.46
C LEU A 73 1.92 11.54 9.12
N ILE A 74 1.17 11.97 8.11
CA ILE A 74 1.24 11.50 6.74
C ILE A 74 1.67 12.66 5.86
N VAL A 75 2.74 12.48 5.09
CA VAL A 75 3.19 13.44 4.07
C VAL A 75 3.06 12.82 2.68
N GLY A 76 2.49 13.58 1.74
CA GLY A 76 2.37 13.17 0.35
C GLY A 76 3.70 13.29 -0.40
N LEU A 77 3.98 12.31 -1.25
CA LEU A 77 5.13 12.34 -2.16
C LEU A 77 4.67 12.58 -3.60
N LYS A 78 5.51 13.30 -4.34
CA LYS A 78 5.43 13.35 -5.81
C LYS A 78 5.81 11.99 -6.38
N PRO A 79 5.41 11.67 -7.63
CA PRO A 79 5.82 10.45 -8.30
C PRO A 79 7.35 10.31 -8.30
N LEU A 80 7.86 9.28 -7.64
CA LEU A 80 9.29 9.02 -7.54
C LEU A 80 9.78 8.42 -8.86
N THR A 81 10.73 9.08 -9.53
CA THR A 81 11.25 8.65 -10.84
C THR A 81 12.71 8.19 -10.78
N ILE A 82 13.38 8.33 -9.63
CA ILE A 82 14.80 8.01 -9.46
C ILE A 82 14.98 6.86 -8.47
N SER A 83 15.67 5.80 -8.86
CA SER A 83 16.01 4.72 -7.92
C SER A 83 17.21 5.13 -7.08
N GLY A 84 17.19 4.76 -5.81
CA GLY A 84 18.25 5.07 -4.86
C GLY A 84 17.74 5.40 -3.46
N ALA A 85 18.63 5.95 -2.64
CA ALA A 85 18.34 6.33 -1.26
C ALA A 85 17.65 7.70 -1.18
N TYR A 86 16.47 7.71 -0.59
CA TYR A 86 15.70 8.89 -0.24
C TYR A 86 15.95 9.26 1.22
N LEU A 87 16.11 10.55 1.48
CA LEU A 87 16.33 11.09 2.81
C LEU A 87 15.07 11.79 3.30
N VAL A 88 14.56 11.38 4.45
CA VAL A 88 13.39 11.99 5.10
C VAL A 88 13.87 12.73 6.34
N THR A 89 13.71 14.04 6.35
CA THR A 89 13.98 14.90 7.51
C THR A 89 12.65 15.36 8.09
N TYR A 90 12.47 15.26 9.40
CA TYR A 90 11.24 15.63 10.08
C TYR A 90 11.51 16.49 11.31
N GLU A 91 10.56 17.40 11.58
CA GLU A 91 10.47 18.23 12.77
C GLU A 91 8.99 18.25 13.18
N LEU A 92 8.63 17.47 14.19
CA LEU A 92 7.25 17.25 14.60
C LEU A 92 6.99 17.96 15.92
N LEU A 93 5.98 18.81 15.94
CA LEU A 93 5.50 19.43 17.18
C LEU A 93 4.51 18.49 17.86
N THR A 94 4.58 18.42 19.17
CA THR A 94 3.75 17.53 19.98
C THR A 94 2.91 18.37 20.93
N VAL A 95 1.75 17.85 21.31
CA VAL A 95 0.83 18.56 22.22
C VAL A 95 1.41 18.71 23.64
N ASN A 96 2.42 17.92 23.99
CA ASN A 96 3.06 17.93 25.32
C ASN A 96 4.42 18.65 25.33
N ASP A 97 4.64 19.61 24.42
CA ASP A 97 5.79 20.54 24.41
C ASP A 97 7.19 19.92 24.24
N VAL A 98 7.31 18.64 23.88
CA VAL A 98 8.60 18.02 23.51
C VAL A 98 8.62 17.80 22.00
N PRO A 99 9.34 18.62 21.21
CA PRO A 99 9.44 18.42 19.78
C PRO A 99 10.19 17.11 19.45
N LEU A 100 9.90 16.58 18.26
CA LEU A 100 10.49 15.37 17.71
C LEU A 100 11.17 15.71 16.39
N ASP A 101 12.48 15.84 16.40
CA ASP A 101 13.28 16.03 15.20
C ASP A 101 14.12 14.79 14.88
N GLY A 102 14.41 14.60 13.60
CA GLY A 102 15.28 13.53 13.18
C GLY A 102 15.35 13.35 11.67
N THR A 103 16.06 12.30 11.29
CA THR A 103 16.22 11.94 9.87
C THR A 103 16.29 10.44 9.75
N PHE A 104 15.65 9.90 8.73
CA PHE A 104 15.81 8.51 8.33
C PHE A 104 15.92 8.40 6.82
N LYS A 105 16.36 7.24 6.33
CA LYS A 105 16.49 6.97 4.91
C LYS A 105 15.67 5.75 4.53
N PHE A 106 15.23 5.69 3.28
CA PHE A 106 14.71 4.48 2.66
C PHE A 106 15.25 4.39 1.24
N THR A 107 15.35 3.20 0.66
CA THR A 107 15.87 2.99 -0.69
C THR A 107 14.76 2.50 -1.61
N VAL A 108 14.67 3.03 -2.83
CA VAL A 108 13.74 2.53 -3.86
C VAL A 108 14.57 1.92 -4.99
N ASN A 109 14.44 0.60 -5.21
CA ASN A 109 15.27 -0.15 -6.17
C ASN A 109 14.49 -0.66 -7.40
N GLY A 110 13.17 -0.50 -7.45
CA GLY A 110 12.35 -1.05 -8.53
C GLY A 110 11.55 -0.02 -9.32
N LEU A 111 12.18 1.09 -9.71
CA LEU A 111 11.62 1.96 -10.75
C LEU A 111 11.89 1.36 -12.14
N SER A 112 11.45 0.12 -12.33
CA SER A 112 11.15 -0.38 -13.66
C SER A 112 9.84 0.29 -14.06
N GLU A 113 9.84 0.92 -15.24
CA GLU A 113 8.72 1.56 -15.94
C GLU A 113 7.34 1.45 -15.27
N ILE A 114 6.72 2.62 -15.09
CA ILE A 114 5.29 2.84 -14.89
C ILE A 114 4.48 1.72 -15.57
N THR A 115 4.11 0.72 -14.79
CA THR A 115 2.92 -0.07 -15.05
C THR A 115 1.97 0.31 -13.95
N ASN A 116 1.02 1.16 -14.33
CA ASN A 116 -0.19 1.47 -13.60
C ASN A 116 -0.60 0.31 -12.70
N SER A 117 -0.99 0.63 -11.46
CA SER A 117 -1.70 -0.23 -10.52
C SER A 117 -2.44 -1.36 -11.21
N THR A 118 -1.84 -2.54 -11.22
CA THR A 118 -2.58 -3.79 -11.33
C THR A 118 -2.27 -4.52 -10.05
N ASN A 119 -3.30 -4.66 -9.23
CA ASN A 119 -3.34 -5.55 -8.07
C ASN A 119 -2.51 -6.81 -8.36
N SER A 120 -1.41 -6.98 -7.63
CA SER A 120 -0.63 -8.22 -7.65
C SER A 120 -1.36 -9.26 -6.82
N PRO A 121 -1.88 -10.37 -7.39
CA PRO A 121 -2.19 -11.56 -6.63
C PRO A 121 -0.88 -12.29 -6.33
N ALA A 122 -0.72 -12.74 -5.09
CA ALA A 122 0.35 -13.63 -4.66
C ALA A 122 0.52 -14.83 -5.62
N PRO A 123 1.74 -15.36 -5.81
CA PRO A 123 1.97 -16.50 -6.70
C PRO A 123 1.42 -17.77 -6.06
N GLU A 124 0.22 -18.19 -6.46
CA GLU A 124 -0.23 -19.57 -6.31
C GLU A 124 0.48 -20.46 -7.34
N PRO A 125 0.83 -21.71 -6.99
CA PRO A 125 1.53 -22.61 -7.89
C PRO A 125 0.71 -22.87 -9.14
N SER A 126 1.38 -22.70 -10.28
CA SER A 126 0.90 -22.91 -11.64
C SER A 126 0.27 -24.30 -11.81
N ASN A 127 -1.06 -24.34 -11.82
CA ASN A 127 -1.84 -25.43 -12.40
C ASN A 127 -2.46 -24.97 -13.72
N ASP A 128 -1.97 -25.63 -14.77
CA ASP A 128 -2.70 -26.09 -15.94
C ASP A 128 -3.43 -25.05 -16.84
N LYS A 129 -2.79 -24.85 -17.99
CA LYS A 129 -3.39 -24.71 -19.32
C LYS A 129 -4.93 -24.94 -19.36
N SER A 130 -5.70 -23.87 -19.41
CA SER A 130 -7.01 -23.93 -20.05
C SER A 130 -7.41 -22.58 -20.60
N ASN A 131 -7.46 -22.49 -21.92
CA ASN A 131 -8.13 -21.44 -22.66
C ASN A 131 -9.64 -21.56 -22.29
N PRO A 132 -10.23 -20.67 -21.46
CA PRO A 132 -11.56 -20.91 -20.90
C PRO A 132 -12.69 -20.80 -21.94
N ASN A 133 -12.35 -20.49 -23.19
CA ASN A 133 -13.29 -20.43 -24.30
C ASN A 133 -13.47 -21.77 -25.03
N LYS A 134 -12.52 -22.72 -25.00
CA LYS A 134 -12.64 -23.94 -25.81
C LYS A 134 -13.60 -24.96 -25.23
N THR A 135 -13.55 -25.20 -23.92
CA THR A 135 -14.48 -26.14 -23.27
C THR A 135 -15.92 -25.65 -23.40
N THR A 136 -16.18 -24.38 -23.10
CA THR A 136 -17.51 -23.78 -23.25
C THR A 136 -18.01 -23.85 -24.69
N ASP A 137 -17.13 -23.59 -25.67
CA ASP A 137 -17.45 -23.73 -27.09
C ASP A 137 -17.85 -25.18 -27.43
N TYR A 138 -17.04 -26.19 -27.06
CA TYR A 138 -17.40 -27.59 -27.31
C TYR A 138 -18.70 -28.03 -26.63
N LEU A 139 -19.00 -27.52 -25.44
CA LEU A 139 -20.24 -27.80 -24.71
C LEU A 139 -21.45 -27.17 -25.42
N VAL A 140 -21.31 -25.94 -25.93
CA VAL A 140 -22.36 -25.26 -26.72
C VAL A 140 -22.59 -25.95 -28.06
N ILE A 141 -21.51 -26.30 -28.79
CA ILE A 141 -21.61 -27.07 -30.04
C ILE A 141 -22.28 -28.43 -29.77
N GLY A 142 -21.89 -29.14 -28.71
CA GLY A 142 -22.47 -30.42 -28.34
C GLY A 142 -23.97 -30.33 -28.02
N LEU A 143 -24.38 -29.33 -27.24
CA LEU A 143 -25.78 -29.07 -26.91
C LEU A 143 -26.62 -28.80 -28.18
N LEU A 144 -26.08 -27.99 -29.10
CA LEU A 144 -26.78 -27.60 -30.33
C LEU A 144 -26.99 -28.80 -31.26
N VAL A 145 -25.98 -29.66 -31.43
CA VAL A 145 -26.09 -30.88 -32.23
C VAL A 145 -27.09 -31.86 -31.60
N PHE A 146 -27.05 -32.05 -30.27
CA PHE A 146 -27.98 -32.92 -29.56
C PHE A 146 -29.44 -32.46 -29.71
N ALA A 147 -29.69 -31.16 -29.53
CA ALA A 147 -31.02 -30.56 -29.70
C ALA A 147 -31.56 -30.76 -31.12
N PHE A 148 -30.71 -30.54 -32.14
CA PHE A 148 -31.10 -30.72 -33.53
C PHE A 148 -31.47 -32.18 -33.85
N PHE A 149 -30.68 -33.13 -33.33
CA PHE A 149 -30.95 -34.56 -33.52
C PHE A 149 -32.26 -34.97 -32.86
N MET A 150 -32.54 -34.48 -31.64
CA MET A 150 -33.83 -34.70 -30.98
C MET A 150 -34.99 -34.10 -31.76
N LEU A 151 -34.86 -32.88 -32.30
CA LEU A 151 -35.93 -32.25 -33.08
C LEU A 151 -36.28 -33.09 -34.33
N ILE A 152 -35.28 -33.62 -35.03
CA ILE A 152 -35.48 -34.52 -36.17
C ILE A 152 -36.16 -35.83 -35.73
N LEU A 153 -35.71 -36.41 -34.61
CA LEU A 153 -36.29 -37.64 -34.05
C LEU A 153 -37.75 -37.46 -33.65
N LEU A 154 -38.09 -36.37 -32.97
CA LEU A 154 -39.46 -36.01 -32.63
C LEU A 154 -40.30 -35.76 -33.89
N SER A 155 -39.76 -35.08 -34.90
CA SER A 155 -40.47 -34.84 -36.17
C SER A 155 -40.74 -36.15 -36.93
N ARG A 156 -39.76 -37.06 -36.96
CA ARG A 156 -39.89 -38.41 -37.53
C ARG A 156 -40.88 -39.26 -36.74
N PHE A 157 -40.82 -39.22 -35.42
CA PHE A 157 -41.69 -39.99 -34.54
C PHE A 157 -43.14 -39.50 -34.63
N ALA A 158 -43.37 -38.18 -34.64
CA ALA A 158 -44.69 -37.60 -34.87
C ALA A 158 -45.28 -38.07 -36.22
N ARG A 159 -44.49 -38.05 -37.31
CA ARG A 159 -44.95 -38.60 -38.60
C ARG A 159 -45.27 -40.10 -38.55
N LYS A 160 -44.62 -40.87 -37.68
CA LYS A 160 -44.84 -42.32 -37.53
C LYS A 160 -46.05 -42.64 -36.64
N THR A 161 -46.34 -41.83 -35.62
CA THR A 161 -47.50 -42.04 -34.72
C THR A 161 -48.83 -41.66 -35.36
N PHE A 162 -48.85 -40.74 -36.32
CA PHE A 162 -50.08 -40.34 -37.04
C PHE A 162 -50.40 -41.17 -38.29
N ARG A 163 -49.68 -42.28 -38.54
CA ARG A 163 -49.92 -43.22 -39.65
C ARG A 163 -50.36 -44.61 -39.15
N LYS A 164 -51.16 -44.66 -38.09
CA LYS A 164 -51.83 -45.88 -37.64
C LYS A 164 -53.32 -45.63 -37.49
#